data_AF-A0A7Y5U3T1-F1
#
_entry.id   AF-A0A7Y5U3T1-F1
#
_cell.length_a   1.000
_cell.length_b   1.000
_cell.length_c   1.000
_cell.angle_alpha   90.00
_cell.angle_beta   90.00
_cell.angle_gamma   90.00
#
_symmetry.space_group_name_H-M   'P 1'
#
loop_
_entity.id
_entity.type
_entity.pdbx_description
1 polymer ?
#
loop_
_entity_poly.entity_id
_entity_poly.type
_entity_poly.pdbx_seq_one_letter_code
_entity_poly.pdbx_strand_id
1 'polypeptide(L)' 'ELVAEATLALRLECTVEELIRTIHAHPTMSEAVGEAAHAAHGAAIHA' A
#
# COMPACT_ATOMS: atom_id res chain seq x y z
N GLU A 1 -6.78 6.97 9.10
CA GLU A 1 -6.28 5.58 9.11
C GLU A 1 -5.07 5.28 8.21
N LEU A 2 -4.88 5.92 7.04
CA LEU A 2 -3.71 5.64 6.16
C LEU A 2 -2.34 5.76 6.87
N VAL A 3 -2.18 6.78 7.72
CA VAL A 3 -0.94 6.96 8.51
C VAL A 3 -0.76 5.82 9.53
N ALA A 4 -1.84 5.27 10.08
CA ALA A 4 -1.76 4.14 11.01
C ALA A 4 -1.27 2.88 10.29
N GLU A 5 -1.76 2.60 9.08
CA GLU A 5 -1.26 1.53 8.21
C GLU A 5 0.23 1.72 7.89
N ALA A 6 0.63 2.91 7.45
CA ALA A 6 2.03 3.21 7.10
C ALA A 6 2.98 3.11 8.31
N THR A 7 2.56 3.61 9.48
CA THR A 7 3.39 3.52 10.70
C THR A 7 3.51 2.08 11.22
N LEU A 8 2.46 1.27 11.09
CA LEU A 8 2.52 -0.16 11.40
C LEU A 8 3.46 -0.89 10.42
N ALA A 9 3.34 -0.62 9.12
CA ALA A 9 4.21 -1.20 8.10
C ALA A 9 5.69 -0.87 8.36
N LEU A 10 6.02 0.39 8.72
CA LEU A 10 7.37 0.78 9.10
C LEU A 10 7.86 0.05 10.35
N ARG A 11 7.00 -0.12 11.36
CA ARG A 11 7.35 -0.79 12.61
C ARG A 11 7.56 -2.30 12.44
N LEU A 12 6.90 -2.90 11.46
CA LEU A 12 7.08 -4.31 11.08
C LEU A 12 8.19 -4.51 10.05
N GLU A 13 8.85 -3.42 9.62
CA GLU A 13 9.86 -3.44 8.55
C GLU A 13 9.32 -4.07 7.25
N CYS A 14 8.04 -3.83 6.95
CA CYS A 14 7.40 -4.34 5.75
C CYS A 14 8.09 -3.83 4.49
N THR A 15 8.27 -4.73 3.55
CA THR A 15 8.74 -4.44 2.20
C THR A 15 7.60 -3.88 1.34
N VAL A 16 7.96 -3.18 0.26
CA VAL A 16 6.99 -2.67 -0.71
C VAL A 16 6.19 -3.81 -1.36
N GLU A 17 6.82 -4.96 -1.59
CA GLU A 17 6.18 -6.15 -2.15
C GLU A 17 5.09 -6.71 -1.21
N GLU A 18 5.30 -6.65 0.11
CA GLU A 18 4.27 -7.07 1.09
C GLU A 18 3.09 -6.09 1.11
N LEU A 19 3.33 -4.80 0.92
CA LEU A 19 2.26 -3.80 0.76
C LEU A 19 1.46 -4.03 -0.52
N ILE A 20 2.14 -4.34 -1.64
CA ILE A 20 1.50 -4.69 -2.92
C ILE A 20 0.61 -5.94 -2.80
N ARG A 21 1.08 -6.97 -2.09
CA ARG A 21 0.35 -8.25 -1.94
C ARG A 21 -0.76 -8.20 -0.90
N THR A 22 -0.81 -7.13 -0.09
CA THR A 22 -1.87 -6.92 0.89
C THR A 22 -3.17 -6.51 0.17
N ILE A 23 -4.29 -7.16 0.51
CA ILE A 23 -5.59 -6.83 -0.10
C ILE A 23 -6.17 -5.59 0.56
N HIS A 24 -6.21 -4.48 -0.17
CA HIS A 24 -6.95 -3.28 0.22
C HIS A 24 -8.42 -3.42 -0.18
N ALA A 25 -9.32 -3.09 0.74
CA ALA A 25 -10.76 -3.18 0.49
C ALA A 25 -11.20 -2.14 -0.55
N HIS A 26 -12.07 -2.54 -1.48
CA HIS A 26 -12.69 -1.66 -2.45
C HIS A 26 -14.15 -1.34 -2.08
N PRO A 27 -14.63 -0.09 -2.18
CA PRO A 27 -13.90 1.15 -2.47
C PRO A 27 -13.42 1.84 -1.18
N THR A 28 -12.11 2.02 -0.99
CA THR A 28 -11.55 2.73 0.18
C THR A 28 -10.33 3.59 -0.16
N MET A 29 -10.06 4.59 0.69
CA MET A 29 -8.85 5.40 0.58
C MET A 29 -7.56 4.59 0.78
N SER A 30 -7.62 3.42 1.42
CA SER A 30 -6.46 2.55 1.61
C SER A 30 -5.96 1.94 0.31
N GLU A 31 -6.81 1.85 -0.73
CA GLU A 31 -6.37 1.46 -2.08
C GLU A 31 -5.27 2.38 -2.62
N ALA A 32 -5.27 3.66 -2.27
CA ALA A 32 -4.22 4.60 -2.68
C ALA A 32 -2.84 4.25 -2.08
N VAL A 33 -2.80 3.59 -0.91
CA VAL A 33 -1.54 3.11 -0.31
C VAL A 33 -1.02 1.90 -1.09
N GLY A 34 -1.89 0.95 -1.43
CA GLY A 34 -1.54 -0.18 -2.30
C GLY A 34 -1.08 0.29 -3.69
N GLU A 35 -1.80 1.23 -4.30
CA GLU A 35 -1.47 1.81 -5.60
C GLU A 35 -0.14 2.57 -5.56
N ALA A 36 0.14 3.32 -4.49
CA ALA A 36 1.44 3.95 -4.30
C ALA A 36 2.59 2.93 -4.18
N ALA A 37 2.35 1.79 -3.53
CA ALA A 37 3.32 0.70 -3.47
C ALA A 37 3.56 0.10 -4.86
N HIS A 38 2.50 -0.13 -5.65
CA HIS A 38 2.61 -0.53 -7.06
C HIS A 38 3.37 0.51 -7.91
N ALA A 39 3.11 1.80 -7.71
CA ALA A 39 3.80 2.89 -8.41
C ALA A 39 5.30 2.92 -8.13
N ALA A 40 5.72 2.61 -6.90
CA ALA A 40 7.14 2.49 -6.55
C ALA A 40 7.87 1.39 -7.34
N HIS A 41 7.14 0.40 -7.87
CA HIS A 41 7.65 -0.65 -8.77
C HIS A 41 7.34 -0.40 -10.25
N GLY A 42 6.75 0.74 -10.61
CA GLY A 42 6.33 1.04 -11.99
C GLY A 42 5.20 0.14 -12.49
N ALA A 43 4.43 -0.47 -11.58
CA ALA A 43 3.37 -1.42 -11.87
C ALA A 43 1.98 -0.93 -11.43
N ALA A 44 1.81 0.40 -11.33
CA ALA A 44 0.52 1.02 -11.01
C ALA A 44 -0.52 0.71 -12.10
N ILE A 45 -1.73 0.39 -11.66
CA ILE A 45 -2.91 0.07 -12.48
C ILE A 45 -3.80 1.31 -12.64
N HIS A 46 -3.87 2.18 -11.63
CA HIS A 46 -4.74 3.35 -11.58
C HIS A 46 -3.94 4.64 -11.29
N ALA A 47 -3.15 5.07 -12.28
CA ALA A 47 -2.30 6.28 -12.19
C ALA A 47 -3.08 7.59 -12.35
#